data_AF-A0A935WQ18-F1
#
_entry.id   AF-A0A935WQ18-F1
#
_cell.length_a   1.000
_cell.length_b   1.000
_cell.length_c   1.000
_cell.angle_alpha   90.00
_cell.angle_beta   90.00
_cell.angle_gamma   90.00
#
_symmetry.space_group_name_H-M   'P 1'
#
loop_
_entity.id
_entity.type
_entity.pdbx_description
1 polymer ?
#
loop_
_entity_poly.entity_id
_entity_poly.type
_entity_poly.pdbx_seq_one_letter_code
_entity_poly.pdbx_strand_id
1 'polypeptide(L)'
;MSKVKMNEESLKALRLPELQEKYAEIVGEPTRSPNKVWLVRKILETAKTRARAPKDKTAASKARASTKTMSVEELQARHHELIGRPTGSTDVAYLRWRLRQAERGLMRIGSEPRVAHGADDILVLPLRMPAPVVERMDEARRRLGLASRAELFRRALHRYFVESGEREVAGFLLQRGDGGTGAGAVPISDARS
;
A
#
# COMPACT_ATOMS: atom_id res chain seq x y z
N MET A 1 -30.20 11.59 24.91
CA MET A 1 -30.00 11.03 23.55
C MET A 1 -29.10 9.81 23.66
N SER A 2 -29.63 8.65 23.26
CA SER A 2 -29.05 7.34 23.55
C SER A 2 -27.66 7.17 22.94
N LYS A 3 -26.68 6.74 23.75
CA LYS A 3 -25.36 6.32 23.27
C LYS A 3 -25.54 5.09 22.38
N VAL A 4 -25.70 5.30 21.07
CA VAL A 4 -25.62 4.22 20.09
C VAL A 4 -24.24 3.60 20.24
N LYS A 5 -24.19 2.32 20.62
CA LYS A 5 -22.94 1.55 20.71
C LYS A 5 -22.26 1.59 19.34
N MET A 6 -20.98 1.93 19.30
CA MET A 6 -20.14 2.02 18.10
C MET A 6 -19.80 0.63 17.57
N ASN A 7 -20.82 -0.16 17.29
CA ASN A 7 -20.74 -1.53 16.78
C ASN A 7 -21.10 -1.53 15.30
N GLU A 8 -20.52 -2.45 14.54
CA GLU A 8 -20.69 -2.53 13.08
C GLU A 8 -22.16 -2.70 12.67
N GLU A 9 -22.91 -3.54 13.38
CA GLU A 9 -24.34 -3.80 13.11
C GLU A 9 -25.20 -2.56 13.35
N SER A 10 -24.95 -1.83 14.44
CA SER A 10 -25.64 -0.57 14.74
C SER A 10 -25.39 0.49 13.68
N LEU A 11 -24.16 0.59 13.17
CA LEU A 11 -23.81 1.56 12.14
C LEU A 11 -24.37 1.17 10.76
N LYS A 12 -24.47 -0.11 10.43
CA LYS A 12 -25.11 -0.58 9.19
C LYS A 12 -26.62 -0.29 9.17
N ALA A 13 -27.27 -0.26 10.33
CA ALA A 13 -28.69 0.04 10.47
C ALA A 13 -29.04 1.54 10.31
N LEU A 14 -28.06 2.44 10.43
CA LEU A 14 -28.27 3.89 10.32
C LEU A 14 -28.49 4.34 8.87
N ARG A 15 -29.24 5.43 8.71
CA ARG A 15 -29.42 6.09 7.41
C ARG A 15 -28.13 6.83 7.01
N LEU A 16 -27.99 7.09 5.70
CA LEU A 16 -26.79 7.74 5.16
C LEU A 16 -26.49 9.11 5.84
N PRO A 17 -27.48 9.99 6.10
CA PRO A 17 -27.21 11.27 6.78
C PRO A 17 -26.71 11.06 8.21
N GLU A 18 -27.29 10.10 8.95
CA GLU A 18 -26.88 9.78 10.32
C GLU A 18 -25.45 9.23 10.36
N LEU A 19 -25.04 8.44 9.35
CA LEU A 19 -23.64 8.00 9.20
C LEU A 19 -22.69 9.15 8.92
N GLN A 20 -23.11 10.15 8.13
CA GLN A 20 -22.31 11.34 7.84
C GLN A 20 -22.17 12.25 9.08
N GLU A 21 -23.24 12.38 9.88
CA GLU A 21 -23.20 13.08 11.16
C GLU A 21 -22.26 12.38 12.16
N LYS A 22 -22.34 11.05 12.27
CA LYS A 22 -21.43 10.27 13.12
C LYS A 22 -19.99 10.33 12.65
N TYR A 23 -19.77 10.35 11.34
CA TYR A 23 -18.46 10.62 10.78
C TYR A 23 -17.95 12.00 11.18
N ALA A 24 -18.76 13.05 11.04
CA ALA A 24 -18.38 14.41 11.41
C ALA A 24 -18.09 14.53 12.92
N GLU A 25 -18.86 13.85 13.78
CA GLU A 25 -18.65 13.81 15.23
C GLU A 25 -17.30 13.15 15.60
N ILE A 26 -16.91 12.09 14.89
CA ILE A 26 -15.72 11.28 15.23
C ILE A 26 -14.46 11.77 14.50
N VAL A 27 -14.58 12.25 13.27
CA VAL A 27 -13.45 12.72 12.45
C VAL A 27 -13.24 14.22 12.58
N GLY A 28 -14.30 14.99 12.88
CA GLY A 28 -14.27 16.45 12.97
C GLY A 28 -14.40 17.16 11.62
N GLU A 29 -14.52 16.42 10.51
CA GLU A 29 -14.68 16.96 9.16
C GLU A 29 -15.99 16.47 8.52
N PRO A 30 -16.79 17.34 7.88
CA PRO A 30 -17.98 16.91 7.17
C PRO A 30 -17.60 16.13 5.89
N THR A 31 -18.19 14.95 5.70
CA THR A 31 -17.95 14.13 4.50
C THR A 31 -19.25 13.95 3.71
N ARG A 32 -19.19 14.24 2.40
CA ARG A 32 -20.28 14.02 1.44
C ARG A 32 -20.17 12.66 0.71
N SER A 33 -19.42 11.71 1.27
CA SER A 33 -19.26 10.39 0.66
C SER A 33 -20.61 9.67 0.62
N PRO A 34 -21.05 9.15 -0.55
CA PRO A 34 -22.29 8.39 -0.68
C PRO A 34 -22.14 6.93 -0.24
N ASN A 35 -20.92 6.46 0.03
CA ASN A 35 -20.64 5.05 0.30
C ASN A 35 -20.83 4.70 1.78
N LYS A 36 -21.93 4.03 2.12
CA LYS A 36 -22.26 3.58 3.48
C LYS A 36 -21.23 2.61 4.07
N VAL A 37 -20.76 1.62 3.30
CA VAL A 37 -19.79 0.61 3.77
C VAL A 37 -18.47 1.27 4.15
N TRP A 38 -18.03 2.22 3.33
CA TRP A 38 -16.83 2.99 3.60
C TRP A 38 -16.97 3.86 4.85
N LEU A 39 -18.12 4.51 5.05
CA LEU A 39 -18.39 5.33 6.25
C LEU A 39 -18.34 4.48 7.52
N VAL A 40 -19.02 3.33 7.55
CA VAL A 40 -18.99 2.40 8.69
C VAL A 40 -17.56 1.96 9.03
N ARG A 41 -16.80 1.51 8.03
CA ARG A 41 -15.41 1.09 8.21
C ARG A 41 -14.55 2.23 8.76
N LYS A 42 -14.69 3.44 8.21
CA LYS A 42 -13.87 4.59 8.60
C LYS A 42 -14.21 5.11 10.00
N ILE A 43 -15.50 5.08 10.37
CA ILE A 43 -15.98 5.39 11.72
C ILE A 43 -15.40 4.41 12.74
N LEU A 44 -15.46 3.09 12.47
CA LEU A 44 -14.93 2.08 13.37
C LEU A 44 -13.41 2.16 13.53
N GLU A 45 -12.68 2.34 12.43
CA GLU A 45 -11.23 2.53 12.44
C GLU A 45 -10.84 3.73 13.30
N THR A 46 -11.46 4.89 13.07
CA THR A 46 -11.15 6.12 13.82
C THR A 46 -11.58 6.06 15.28
N ALA A 47 -12.71 5.42 15.59
CA ALA A 47 -13.13 5.14 16.96
C ALA A 47 -12.12 4.21 17.68
N LYS A 48 -11.65 3.16 17.00
CA LYS A 48 -10.63 2.23 17.52
C LYS A 48 -9.28 2.91 17.73
N THR A 49 -8.85 3.80 16.83
CA THR A 49 -7.63 4.61 17.01
C THR A 49 -7.77 5.56 18.20
N ARG A 50 -8.94 6.19 18.39
CA ARG A 50 -9.22 7.02 19.58
C ARG A 50 -9.26 6.21 20.88
N ALA A 51 -9.77 4.98 20.84
CA ALA A 51 -9.81 4.10 22.00
C ALA A 51 -8.43 3.50 22.36
N ARG A 52 -7.55 3.30 21.37
CA ARG A 52 -6.16 2.82 21.57
C ARG A 52 -5.16 3.93 21.86
N ALA A 53 -5.51 5.21 21.68
CA ALA A 53 -4.66 6.30 22.09
C ALA A 53 -4.63 6.39 23.63
N PRO A 54 -3.46 6.35 24.29
CA PRO A 54 -3.38 6.49 25.73
C PRO A 54 -3.92 7.85 26.17
N LYS A 55 -4.70 7.83 27.26
CA LYS A 55 -5.36 8.98 27.92
C LYS A 55 -4.38 9.93 28.64
N ASP A 56 -3.14 10.08 28.18
CA ASP A 56 -2.20 11.07 28.72
C ASP A 56 -2.20 12.34 27.87
N LYS A 57 -3.22 13.17 28.10
CA LYS A 57 -3.28 14.54 27.55
C LYS A 57 -3.52 15.58 28.63
N THR A 58 -2.78 15.52 29.73
CA THR A 58 -2.78 16.60 30.73
C THR A 58 -1.40 17.01 31.27
N ALA A 59 -0.29 16.44 30.78
CA ALA A 59 1.06 16.87 31.21
C ALA A 59 2.04 17.25 30.08
N ALA A 60 1.77 16.94 28.81
CA ALA A 60 2.71 17.19 27.70
C ALA A 60 2.53 18.55 26.98
N SER A 61 1.68 19.45 27.48
CA SER A 61 1.49 20.77 26.88
C SER A 61 2.67 21.73 27.11
N LYS A 62 3.66 21.39 27.94
CA LYS A 62 4.81 22.26 28.27
C LYS A 62 6.05 22.11 27.38
N ALA A 63 6.07 21.21 26.39
CA ALA A 63 7.19 21.09 25.44
C ALA A 63 6.83 21.48 23.99
N ARG A 64 5.66 22.10 23.76
CA ARG A 64 5.32 22.71 22.47
C ARG A 64 6.06 24.04 22.34
N ALA A 65 7.36 24.00 22.05
CA ALA A 65 8.06 25.20 21.62
C ALA A 65 7.37 25.72 20.37
N SER A 66 6.77 26.89 20.49
CA SER A 66 6.03 27.56 19.44
C SER A 66 6.97 27.83 18.27
N THR A 67 6.84 27.08 17.17
CA THR A 67 7.56 27.34 15.91
C THR A 67 7.16 28.68 15.27
N LYS A 68 6.25 29.45 15.89
CA LYS A 68 5.70 30.73 15.40
C LYS A 68 6.69 31.90 15.53
N THR A 69 7.68 31.81 16.42
CA THR A 69 8.70 32.85 16.67
C THR A 69 10.12 32.41 16.28
N MET A 70 10.30 31.16 15.85
CA MET A 70 11.63 30.60 15.56
C MET A 70 12.23 31.14 14.25
N SER A 71 13.55 31.34 14.25
CA SER A 71 14.34 31.74 13.09
C SER A 71 14.44 30.61 12.05
N VAL A 72 14.92 30.92 10.84
CA VAL A 72 15.13 29.91 9.78
C VAL A 72 16.10 28.82 10.23
N GLU A 73 17.19 29.20 10.91
CA GLU A 73 18.21 28.28 11.41
C GLU A 73 17.65 27.34 12.49
N GLU A 74 16.84 27.88 13.40
CA GLU A 74 16.17 27.08 14.45
C GLU A 74 15.14 26.10 13.86
N LEU A 75 14.44 26.51 12.80
CA LEU A 75 13.52 25.63 12.07
C LEU A 75 14.26 24.54 11.28
N GLN A 76 15.44 24.83 10.76
CA GLN A 76 16.32 23.85 10.11
C GLN A 76 16.89 22.85 11.11
N ALA A 77 17.34 23.31 12.29
CA ALA A 77 17.81 22.46 13.37
C ALA A 77 16.71 21.49 13.84
N ARG A 78 15.49 21.99 14.08
CA ARG A 78 14.33 21.13 14.38
C ARG A 78 13.97 20.19 13.24
N HIS A 79 14.10 20.61 11.99
CA HIS A 79 13.88 19.73 10.84
C HIS A 79 14.87 18.58 10.84
N HIS A 80 16.14 18.86 11.12
CA HIS A 80 17.18 17.83 11.23
C HIS A 80 16.90 16.86 12.39
N GLU A 81 16.57 17.36 13.58
CA GLU A 81 16.24 16.51 14.74
C GLU A 81 15.02 15.62 14.48
N LEU A 82 13.97 16.15 13.84
CA LEU A 82 12.68 15.49 13.73
C LEU A 82 12.56 14.59 12.49
N ILE A 83 13.26 14.93 11.39
CA ILE A 83 13.20 14.20 10.12
C ILE A 83 14.52 13.45 9.83
N GLY A 84 15.60 13.74 10.56
CA GLY A 84 16.90 13.07 10.41
C GLY A 84 17.66 13.44 9.13
N ARG A 85 17.21 14.47 8.40
CA ARG A 85 17.82 14.95 7.15
C ARG A 85 18.09 16.45 7.22
N PRO A 86 19.27 16.95 6.82
CA PRO A 86 19.51 18.39 6.73
C PRO A 86 18.71 18.97 5.55
N THR A 87 18.13 20.15 5.74
CA THR A 87 17.44 20.90 4.68
C THR A 87 18.13 22.24 4.46
N GLY A 88 18.44 22.55 3.20
CA GLY A 88 18.95 23.88 2.81
C GLY A 88 17.82 24.91 2.54
N SER A 89 16.56 24.52 2.75
CA SER A 89 15.43 25.43 2.51
C SER A 89 15.42 26.57 3.52
N THR A 90 15.39 27.80 3.03
CA THR A 90 15.31 29.03 3.83
C THR A 90 13.87 29.54 4.01
N ASP A 91 12.90 28.93 3.32
CA ASP A 91 11.47 29.30 3.44
C ASP A 91 10.88 28.87 4.79
N VAL A 92 10.57 29.86 5.62
CA VAL A 92 9.94 29.71 6.94
C VAL A 92 8.58 29.01 6.89
N ALA A 93 7.75 29.33 5.90
CA ALA A 93 6.40 28.76 5.77
C ALA A 93 6.49 27.27 5.42
N TYR A 94 7.42 26.93 4.53
CA TYR A 94 7.71 25.55 4.13
C TYR A 94 8.25 24.70 5.29
N LEU A 95 9.24 25.21 6.04
CA LEU A 95 9.81 24.48 7.19
C LEU A 95 8.76 24.22 8.26
N ARG A 96 7.94 25.22 8.58
CA ARG A 96 6.83 25.08 9.53
C ARG A 96 5.78 24.09 9.05
N TRP A 97 5.43 24.10 7.77
CA TRP A 97 4.51 23.12 7.20
C TRP A 97 5.09 21.71 7.33
N ARG A 98 6.35 21.52 6.95
CA ARG A 98 7.01 20.22 6.97
C ARG A 98 7.18 19.65 8.38
N LEU A 99 7.52 20.50 9.36
CA LEU A 99 7.53 20.13 10.79
C LEU A 99 6.15 19.71 11.28
N ARG A 100 5.08 20.46 10.94
CA ARG A 100 3.71 20.07 11.30
C ARG A 100 3.28 18.74 10.68
N GLN A 101 3.68 18.46 9.44
CA GLN A 101 3.33 17.21 8.76
C GLN A 101 4.04 16.02 9.41
N ALA A 102 5.30 16.20 9.79
CA ALA A 102 6.09 15.19 10.48
C ALA A 102 5.59 14.96 11.92
N GLU A 103 5.26 16.01 12.68
CA GLU A 103 4.63 15.91 14.00
C GLU A 103 3.27 15.20 13.98
N ARG A 104 2.51 15.37 12.89
CA ARG A 104 1.22 14.68 12.69
C ARG A 104 1.37 13.22 12.26
N GLY A 105 2.59 12.74 12.04
CA GLY A 105 2.85 11.39 11.51
C GLY A 105 2.30 11.19 10.10
N LEU A 106 1.97 12.28 9.38
CA LEU A 106 1.48 12.25 8.00
C LEU A 106 2.62 12.15 6.98
N MET A 107 3.86 12.25 7.46
CA MET A 107 5.05 11.96 6.69
C MET A 107 5.69 10.67 7.19
N ARG A 108 6.00 9.78 6.27
CA ARG A 108 6.81 8.59 6.51
C ARG A 108 8.27 9.05 6.58
N ILE A 109 8.82 9.09 7.78
CA ILE A 109 10.18 9.57 8.08
C ILE A 109 11.11 8.36 8.00
N GLY A 110 12.15 8.45 7.17
CA GLY A 110 13.15 7.39 6.95
C GLY A 110 13.18 6.88 5.50
N SER A 111 14.35 6.35 5.11
CA SER A 111 14.48 5.52 3.91
C SER A 111 13.72 4.23 4.17
N GLU A 112 12.68 3.94 3.39
CA GLU A 112 12.20 2.56 3.32
C GLU A 112 13.40 1.68 2.93
N PRO A 113 13.75 0.65 3.72
CA PRO A 113 14.35 -0.50 3.09
C PRO A 113 13.31 -0.95 2.07
N ARG A 114 13.64 -0.87 0.77
CA ARG A 114 12.89 -1.63 -0.21
C ARG A 114 12.83 -3.04 0.36
N VAL A 115 11.64 -3.52 0.70
CA VAL A 115 11.44 -4.93 1.01
C VAL A 115 11.94 -5.63 -0.23
N ALA A 116 13.15 -6.20 -0.14
CA ALA A 116 13.61 -7.14 -1.14
C ALA A 116 12.49 -8.16 -1.20
N HIS A 117 11.75 -8.17 -2.32
CA HIS A 117 10.83 -9.26 -2.57
C HIS A 117 11.65 -10.53 -2.33
N GLY A 118 11.11 -11.41 -1.49
CA GLY A 118 11.83 -12.57 -0.98
C GLY A 118 12.57 -13.29 -2.10
N ALA A 119 13.70 -13.89 -1.75
CA ALA A 119 14.56 -14.67 -2.61
C ALA A 119 13.86 -15.94 -3.13
N ASP A 120 12.76 -15.78 -3.84
CA ASP A 120 12.49 -16.63 -4.98
C ASP A 120 13.48 -16.13 -6.04
N ASP A 121 14.37 -16.99 -6.53
CA ASP A 121 15.47 -16.68 -7.47
C ASP A 121 14.96 -16.21 -8.85
N ILE A 122 14.15 -15.17 -8.89
CA ILE A 122 13.58 -14.59 -10.11
C ILE A 122 14.66 -13.72 -10.74
N LEU A 123 15.39 -14.30 -11.69
CA LEU A 123 16.32 -13.56 -12.54
C LEU A 123 15.54 -12.73 -13.55
N VAL A 124 15.79 -11.42 -13.58
CA VAL A 124 15.20 -10.50 -14.56
C VAL A 124 16.13 -10.37 -15.76
N LEU A 125 15.67 -10.82 -16.94
CA LEU A 125 16.41 -10.70 -18.20
C LEU A 125 16.01 -9.39 -18.93
N PRO A 126 16.90 -8.37 -19.02
CA PRO A 126 16.61 -7.16 -19.78
C PRO A 126 16.70 -7.43 -21.29
N LEU A 127 15.59 -7.24 -22.01
CA LEU A 127 15.55 -7.32 -23.47
C LEU A 127 15.40 -5.91 -24.07
N ARG A 128 16.38 -5.48 -24.87
CA ARG A 128 16.34 -4.19 -25.58
C ARG A 128 15.62 -4.35 -26.91
N MET A 129 14.60 -3.53 -27.13
CA MET A 129 13.81 -3.50 -28.36
C MET A 129 13.41 -2.05 -28.70
N PRO A 130 13.28 -1.70 -30.00
CA PRO A 130 12.70 -0.43 -30.39
C PRO A 130 11.25 -0.29 -29.89
N ALA A 131 10.89 0.89 -29.36
CA ALA A 131 9.55 1.21 -28.91
C ALA A 131 8.42 0.83 -29.91
N PRO A 132 8.52 1.13 -31.22
CA PRO A 132 7.44 0.78 -32.16
C PRO A 132 7.24 -0.73 -32.31
N VAL A 133 8.27 -1.54 -32.07
CA VAL A 133 8.15 -3.01 -32.10
C VAL A 133 7.40 -3.50 -30.86
N VAL A 134 7.71 -2.93 -29.70
CA VAL A 134 7.02 -3.25 -28.43
C VAL A 134 5.54 -2.92 -28.51
N GLU A 135 5.18 -1.79 -29.12
CA GLU A 135 3.79 -1.37 -29.32
C GLU A 135 3.00 -2.38 -30.16
N ARG A 136 3.55 -2.79 -31.33
CA ARG A 136 2.93 -3.81 -32.18
C ARG A 136 2.81 -5.16 -31.49
N MET A 137 3.82 -5.53 -30.71
CA MET A 137 3.81 -6.76 -29.93
C MET A 137 2.70 -6.73 -28.85
N ASP A 138 2.50 -5.61 -28.17
CA ASP A 138 1.43 -5.45 -27.18
C ASP A 138 0.04 -5.46 -27.80
N GLU A 139 -0.10 -4.91 -29.01
CA GLU A 139 -1.35 -5.01 -29.76
C GLU A 139 -1.66 -6.46 -30.14
N ALA A 140 -0.67 -7.20 -30.65
CA ALA A 140 -0.82 -8.63 -30.92
C ALA A 140 -1.18 -9.40 -29.64
N ARG A 141 -0.50 -9.11 -28.52
CA ARG A 141 -0.79 -9.69 -27.20
C ARG A 141 -2.25 -9.49 -26.78
N ARG A 142 -2.76 -8.26 -26.92
CA ARG A 142 -4.16 -7.92 -26.60
C ARG A 142 -5.14 -8.67 -27.50
N ARG A 143 -4.87 -8.74 -28.80
CA ARG A 143 -5.69 -9.53 -29.75
C ARG A 143 -5.71 -11.02 -29.39
N LEU A 144 -4.60 -11.55 -28.88
CA LEU A 144 -4.48 -12.94 -28.40
C LEU A 144 -5.07 -13.15 -26.99
N GLY A 145 -5.60 -12.12 -26.34
CA GLY A 145 -6.22 -12.22 -25.01
C GLY A 145 -5.23 -12.51 -23.86
N LEU A 146 -3.93 -12.27 -24.05
CA LEU A 146 -2.92 -12.60 -23.04
C LEU A 146 -2.80 -11.48 -21.99
N ALA A 147 -2.84 -11.88 -20.72
CA ALA A 147 -2.85 -10.97 -19.57
C ALA A 147 -1.54 -10.16 -19.41
N SER A 148 -0.38 -10.73 -19.79
CA SER A 148 0.92 -10.08 -19.59
C SER A 148 1.90 -10.34 -20.73
N ARG A 149 2.89 -9.44 -20.90
CA ARG A 149 4.00 -9.64 -21.85
C ARG A 149 4.80 -10.90 -21.50
N ALA A 150 4.98 -11.18 -20.20
CA ALA A 150 5.66 -12.38 -19.73
C ALA A 150 4.98 -13.67 -20.20
N GLU A 151 3.64 -13.71 -20.21
CA GLU A 151 2.87 -14.84 -20.75
C GLU A 151 3.12 -15.03 -22.25
N LEU A 152 3.16 -13.93 -23.02
CA LEU A 152 3.50 -13.97 -24.44
C LEU A 152 4.90 -14.56 -24.66
N PHE A 153 5.90 -14.06 -23.93
CA PHE A 153 7.27 -14.53 -24.06
C PHE A 153 7.44 -15.99 -23.61
N ARG A 154 6.82 -16.40 -22.50
CA ARG A 154 6.84 -17.79 -22.03
C ARG A 154 6.24 -18.75 -23.06
N ARG A 155 5.12 -18.39 -23.69
CA ARG A 155 4.50 -19.18 -24.77
C ARG A 155 5.35 -19.21 -26.04
N ALA A 156 5.96 -18.08 -26.42
CA ALA A 156 6.82 -18.01 -27.59
C ALA A 156 8.06 -18.90 -27.41
N LEU A 157 8.73 -18.81 -26.26
CA LEU A 157 9.87 -19.66 -25.92
C LEU A 157 9.48 -21.13 -25.82
N HIS A 158 8.33 -21.46 -25.22
CA HIS A 158 7.82 -22.82 -25.18
C HIS A 158 7.71 -23.42 -26.59
N ARG A 159 7.09 -22.69 -27.54
CA ARG A 159 6.97 -23.19 -28.93
C ARG A 159 8.34 -23.42 -29.57
N TYR A 160 9.26 -22.48 -29.41
CA TYR A 160 10.62 -22.60 -29.91
C TYR A 160 11.34 -23.84 -29.37
N PHE A 161 11.27 -24.10 -28.06
CA PHE A 161 11.91 -25.27 -27.45
C PHE A 161 11.24 -26.59 -27.87
N VAL A 162 9.91 -26.63 -28.01
CA VAL A 162 9.22 -27.82 -28.56
C VAL A 162 9.67 -28.12 -29.99
N GLU A 163 9.73 -27.09 -30.84
CA GLU A 163 10.19 -27.20 -32.23
C GLU A 163 11.67 -27.63 -32.31
N SER A 164 12.48 -27.20 -31.35
CA SER A 164 13.91 -27.55 -31.24
C SER A 164 14.16 -28.93 -30.61
N GLY A 165 13.12 -29.63 -30.14
CA GLY A 165 13.24 -30.95 -29.50
C GLY A 165 13.45 -30.92 -27.98
N GLU A 166 13.62 -29.74 -27.38
CA GLU A 166 13.86 -29.51 -25.95
C GLU A 166 12.56 -29.48 -25.13
N ARG A 167 11.82 -30.59 -25.17
CA ARG A 167 10.47 -30.67 -24.58
C ARG A 167 10.46 -30.55 -23.05
N GLU A 168 11.51 -31.02 -22.39
CA GLU A 168 11.65 -30.91 -20.94
C GLU A 168 11.76 -29.44 -20.50
N VAL A 169 12.62 -28.67 -21.18
CA VAL A 169 12.78 -27.23 -20.94
C VAL A 169 11.47 -26.48 -21.23
N ALA A 170 10.78 -26.84 -22.31
CA ALA A 170 9.49 -26.24 -22.66
C ALA A 170 8.47 -26.43 -21.53
N GLY A 171 8.43 -27.61 -20.89
CA GLY A 171 7.52 -27.93 -19.79
C GLY A 171 7.61 -26.93 -18.63
N PHE A 172 8.81 -26.54 -18.23
CA PHE A 172 9.02 -25.59 -17.13
C PHE A 172 8.50 -24.17 -17.41
N LEU A 173 8.40 -23.76 -18.67
CA LEU A 173 8.02 -22.39 -19.04
C LEU A 173 6.53 -22.08 -18.87
N LEU A 174 5.68 -23.10 -18.83
CA LEU A 174 4.23 -22.94 -18.61
C LEU A 174 3.79 -23.29 -17.20
N GLN A 175 4.71 -23.74 -16.34
CA GLN A 175 4.46 -23.89 -14.91
C GLN A 175 4.10 -22.49 -14.36
N ARG A 176 2.87 -22.30 -13.89
CA ARG A 176 2.54 -21.08 -13.15
C ARG A 176 3.39 -21.10 -11.89
N GLY A 177 4.15 -20.03 -11.64
CA GLY A 177 4.86 -19.88 -10.38
C GLY A 177 3.84 -19.96 -9.25
N ASP A 178 3.86 -21.06 -8.51
CA ASP A 178 3.04 -21.27 -7.34
C ASP A 178 3.55 -20.35 -6.21
N GLY A 179 3.15 -19.08 -6.29
CA GLY A 179 3.00 -18.27 -5.09
C GLY A 179 1.90 -18.95 -4.26
N GLY A 180 2.33 -19.72 -3.26
CA GLY A 180 1.54 -20.80 -2.68
C GLY A 180 0.16 -20.42 -2.17
N THR A 181 -0.82 -21.30 -2.42
CA THR A 181 -1.73 -21.86 -1.40
C THR A 181 -2.50 -23.00 -2.05
N GLY A 182 -2.49 -24.20 -1.47
CA GLY A 182 -3.45 -25.24 -1.87
C GLY A 182 -2.99 -26.67 -1.64
N ALA A 183 -3.23 -27.16 -0.42
CA ALA A 183 -3.46 -28.57 -0.09
C ALA A 183 -2.41 -29.60 -0.55
N GLY A 184 -1.62 -30.07 0.42
CA GLY A 184 -1.03 -31.40 0.34
C GLY A 184 -2.14 -32.45 0.22
N ALA A 185 -2.42 -32.89 -0.99
CA ALA A 185 -3.01 -34.19 -1.25
C ALA A 185 -1.85 -35.16 -1.47
N VAL A 186 -1.46 -35.84 -0.40
CA VAL A 186 -0.55 -36.99 -0.47
C VAL A 186 -1.25 -38.06 -1.32
N PRO A 187 -0.63 -38.56 -2.41
CA PRO A 187 -1.17 -39.73 -3.10
C PRO A 187 -1.00 -40.94 -2.18
N ILE A 188 -2.13 -41.54 -1.77
CA ILE A 188 -2.16 -42.86 -1.15
C ILE A 188 -1.58 -43.83 -2.18
N SER A 189 -0.46 -44.45 -1.83
CA SER A 189 0.15 -45.50 -2.64
C SER A 189 -0.75 -46.73 -2.66
N ASP A 190 -1.22 -47.10 -3.85
CA ASP A 190 -1.63 -48.48 -4.12
C ASP A 190 -0.37 -49.36 -4.08
N ALA A 191 -0.20 -50.09 -2.98
CA ALA A 191 0.73 -51.20 -2.89
C ALA A 191 -0.09 -52.47 -2.68
N ARG A 192 -0.17 -53.26 -3.75
CA ARG A 192 -0.54 -54.67 -3.75
C ARG A 192 0.20 -55.43 -2.66
N SER A 193 -0.52 -56.24 -1.89
CA SER A 193 -0.27 -57.67 -1.64
C SER A 193 -1.47 -58.28 -0.94
#